data_AF-A0AAD7D0M8-F1
#
_entry.id   AF-A0AAD7D0M8-F1
#
_cell.length_a   1.000
_cell.length_b   1.000
_cell.length_c   1.000
_cell.angle_alpha   90.00
_cell.angle_beta   90.00
_cell.angle_gamma   90.00
#
_symmetry.space_group_name_H-M   'P 1'
#
loop_
_entity.id
_entity.type
_entity.pdbx_description
1 polymer ?
#
loop_
_entity_poly.entity_id
_entity_poly.type
_entity_poly.pdbx_seq_one_letter_code
_entity_poly.pdbx_strand_id
1 'polypeptide(L)'
;MATIQLFLLALIAVVPRVLAQSPIFGQCVPSTGVTTTATTTTKTTSTTSKTTSTTSKTTSTTTTSKATSTSTTTKATSTTSTTTVASGGTTCTVTAIAQVASATASCTAIVLSNLAVPSSTTLNLSKLKTGTTVTFAGKTTFAFTDWDSDLIDIGGEDITIQGAAGSVIDGNGQAWWDGQGSNGGATKPDHFIVLKTTGTSLLQNLHIQNWPVHCFEITSASGTTITGLTLDNSAGNAPNAASGGLPAAHNSDGFDVSGSTNILITDTTVINQDDCVAVTSGSNITVSNVVCDGGHGLSIGSIGGKSNNDVSDVLFTNSVVKNSQNGARIKTNSGTTGTVTNIEWSNIQVSNISTYGIDIQQDYLNGGPTGTPTNGVIINGITMSNITGTATSSAQNYFILCGSGSCSNFDFVNVAITGGKDDSCNFTPTSGNFKCT
;
A
#
# COMPACT_ATOMS: atom_id res chain seq x y z
N MET A 1 15.79 -77.42 5.54
CA MET A 1 16.49 -76.94 4.33
C MET A 1 17.40 -75.80 4.79
N ALA A 2 18.63 -76.14 5.18
CA ALA A 2 19.89 -75.78 4.47
C ALA A 2 20.13 -74.25 4.49
N THR A 3 20.76 -73.66 5.52
CA THR A 3 22.22 -73.50 5.81
C THR A 3 22.95 -72.75 4.68
N ILE A 4 23.55 -71.56 4.90
CA ILE A 4 25.00 -71.23 5.05
C ILE A 4 25.04 -69.67 5.01
N GLN A 5 25.39 -68.87 6.03
CA GLN A 5 26.65 -68.56 6.75
C GLN A 5 27.85 -68.14 5.86
N LEU A 6 28.39 -66.92 6.04
CA LEU A 6 29.78 -66.65 6.50
C LEU A 6 30.44 -65.33 5.95
N PHE A 7 30.71 -64.42 6.90
CA PHE A 7 31.85 -63.49 7.14
C PHE A 7 32.76 -62.87 6.03
N LEU A 8 32.91 -61.53 6.16
CA LEU A 8 34.14 -60.75 6.44
C LEU A 8 35.33 -60.75 5.44
N LEU A 9 35.74 -59.55 4.99
CA LEU A 9 37.12 -59.04 5.19
C LEU A 9 37.27 -57.56 4.76
N ALA A 10 37.89 -56.77 5.65
CA ALA A 10 38.50 -55.49 5.33
C ALA A 10 39.90 -55.71 4.74
N LEU A 11 40.35 -54.84 3.83
CA LEU A 11 41.78 -54.68 3.54
C LEU A 11 42.13 -53.21 3.23
N ILE A 12 43.19 -52.75 3.90
CA ILE A 12 43.89 -51.47 3.82
C ILE A 12 45.07 -51.60 2.84
N ALA A 13 45.32 -50.61 1.99
CA ALA A 13 46.64 -50.23 1.42
C ALA A 13 46.48 -48.87 0.67
N VAL A 14 47.01 -47.72 1.11
CA VAL A 14 48.40 -47.18 1.09
C VAL A 14 48.86 -46.64 -0.31
N VAL A 15 48.77 -45.29 -0.49
CA VAL A 15 49.78 -44.24 -0.87
C VAL A 15 50.77 -44.53 -2.05
N PRO A 16 51.09 -43.60 -3.01
CA PRO A 16 51.70 -42.24 -2.81
C PRO A 16 51.15 -41.10 -3.71
N ARG A 17 51.13 -39.80 -3.35
CA ARG A 17 52.13 -38.80 -2.88
C ARG A 17 53.13 -38.30 -3.95
N VAL A 18 52.83 -37.16 -4.57
CA VAL A 18 53.75 -36.13 -5.13
C VAL A 18 53.01 -34.78 -5.02
N LEU A 19 53.29 -33.86 -4.09
CA LEU A 19 54.39 -32.89 -3.93
C LEU A 19 54.52 -31.83 -5.05
N ALA A 20 54.04 -30.61 -4.78
CA ALA A 20 54.70 -29.31 -5.01
C ALA A 20 53.74 -28.19 -4.53
N GLN A 21 53.92 -27.66 -3.32
CA GLN A 21 54.73 -26.48 -2.95
C GLN A 21 53.93 -25.15 -2.97
N SER A 22 53.73 -24.64 -1.76
CA SER A 22 53.35 -23.26 -1.38
C SER A 22 54.49 -22.25 -1.66
N PRO A 23 54.27 -20.94 -1.46
CA PRO A 23 54.44 -20.32 -0.12
C PRO A 23 53.22 -19.45 0.27
N ILE A 24 52.59 -19.55 1.46
CA ILE A 24 52.96 -19.02 2.81
C ILE A 24 53.35 -17.52 2.74
N PHE A 25 52.71 -16.54 3.40
CA PHE A 25 52.52 -16.26 4.84
C PHE A 25 51.39 -15.19 4.99
N GLY A 26 50.67 -15.03 6.11
CA GLY A 26 50.92 -15.43 7.48
C GLY A 26 49.66 -15.42 8.36
N GLN A 27 49.83 -15.88 9.58
CA GLN A 27 48.85 -16.53 10.44
C GLN A 27 48.16 -15.64 11.50
N CYS A 28 47.12 -16.26 12.07
CA CYS A 28 46.28 -15.92 13.22
C CYS A 28 46.93 -16.07 14.63
N VAL A 29 46.58 -15.14 15.56
CA VAL A 29 45.99 -15.36 16.93
C VAL A 29 46.92 -15.93 18.06
N PRO A 30 46.68 -15.86 19.42
CA PRO A 30 45.69 -15.18 20.32
C PRO A 30 46.25 -14.42 21.58
N SER A 31 45.32 -13.74 22.30
CA SER A 31 45.13 -13.65 23.77
C SER A 31 46.14 -12.95 24.71
N THR A 32 45.66 -11.92 25.45
CA THR A 32 45.68 -11.82 26.93
C THR A 32 44.69 -10.77 27.42
N GLY A 33 44.14 -10.94 28.62
CA GLY A 33 42.96 -10.24 29.15
C GLY A 33 43.18 -9.02 30.06
N VAL A 34 42.03 -8.42 30.37
CA VAL A 34 41.60 -7.67 31.58
C VAL A 34 42.47 -6.51 32.06
N THR A 35 41.89 -5.30 32.09
CA THR A 35 41.66 -4.51 33.33
C THR A 35 40.74 -3.32 33.05
N THR A 36 39.69 -3.21 33.87
CA THR A 36 38.75 -2.10 34.02
C THR A 36 39.41 -0.91 34.72
N THR A 37 39.17 0.32 34.26
CA THR A 37 39.24 1.51 35.13
C THR A 37 38.21 2.55 34.66
N ALA A 38 37.43 3.04 35.62
CA ALA A 38 36.38 4.03 35.46
C ALA A 38 36.88 5.46 35.75
N THR A 39 36.02 6.44 35.44
CA THR A 39 36.02 7.87 35.84
C THR A 39 37.00 8.75 35.02
N THR A 40 36.68 9.93 34.50
CA THR A 40 35.77 10.99 34.97
C THR A 40 35.44 11.97 33.83
N THR A 41 34.26 12.57 33.94
CA THR A 41 33.74 13.79 33.30
C THR A 41 34.76 14.92 33.15
N THR A 42 34.79 15.60 32.01
CA THR A 42 35.18 17.03 31.97
C THR A 42 34.50 17.78 30.83
N LYS A 43 33.96 18.93 31.21
CA LYS A 43 33.19 19.91 30.46
C LYS A 43 34.16 21.01 29.99
N THR A 44 34.19 21.32 28.69
CA THR A 44 34.86 22.54 28.16
C THR A 44 34.06 22.98 26.93
N THR A 45 33.12 23.91 27.05
CA THR A 45 33.26 25.38 26.94
C THR A 45 33.90 25.86 25.64
N SER A 46 33.08 26.61 24.91
CA SER A 46 33.30 27.34 23.67
C SER A 46 34.47 28.32 23.71
N THR A 47 35.22 28.37 22.61
CA THR A 47 36.06 29.52 22.24
C THR A 47 35.79 29.94 20.80
N THR A 48 35.39 31.20 20.68
CA THR A 48 35.18 32.00 19.48
C THR A 48 36.52 32.31 18.80
N SER A 49 36.60 32.12 17.49
CA SER A 49 37.66 32.72 16.65
C SER A 49 37.05 33.42 15.45
N LYS A 50 37.27 34.74 15.42
CA LYS A 50 37.13 35.62 14.25
C LYS A 50 38.15 35.22 13.19
N THR A 51 37.72 35.08 11.94
CA THR A 51 38.62 35.23 10.78
C THR A 51 37.96 36.07 9.69
N THR A 52 38.80 36.96 9.19
CA THR A 52 38.56 38.12 8.35
C THR A 52 38.21 37.77 6.89
N SER A 53 37.39 38.63 6.28
CA SER A 53 37.04 38.67 4.87
C SER A 53 38.23 39.01 3.96
N THR A 54 38.40 38.24 2.88
CA THR A 54 39.19 38.65 1.71
C THR A 54 38.38 38.46 0.44
N THR A 55 38.19 39.58 -0.26
CA THR A 55 37.48 39.76 -1.52
C THR A 55 38.38 39.34 -2.67
N SER A 56 37.92 38.44 -3.55
CA SER A 56 38.56 38.16 -4.84
C SER A 56 37.59 38.45 -5.97
N LYS A 57 38.00 39.40 -6.80
CA LYS A 57 37.34 39.96 -7.98
C LYS A 57 37.71 39.07 -9.17
N THR A 58 36.75 38.49 -9.87
CA THR A 58 37.01 37.83 -11.16
C THR A 58 36.05 38.33 -12.23
N THR A 59 36.68 38.83 -13.28
CA THR A 59 36.19 39.49 -14.48
C THR A 59 35.27 38.59 -15.31
N SER A 60 34.14 39.12 -15.79
CA SER A 60 33.29 38.47 -16.78
C SER A 60 33.80 38.72 -18.20
N THR A 61 33.99 37.65 -18.96
CA THR A 61 34.19 37.69 -20.41
C THR A 61 32.97 37.07 -21.08
N THR A 62 32.27 37.90 -21.85
CA THR A 62 31.09 37.55 -22.64
C THR A 62 31.52 36.81 -23.91
N THR A 63 31.07 35.58 -24.08
CA THR A 63 31.09 34.87 -25.38
C THR A 63 29.67 34.58 -25.82
N THR A 64 29.28 35.20 -26.91
CA THR A 64 28.04 35.00 -27.64
C THR A 64 28.10 33.72 -28.47
N SER A 65 27.19 32.79 -28.23
CA SER A 65 26.90 31.70 -29.17
C SER A 65 25.40 31.60 -29.43
N LYS A 66 25.09 31.75 -30.71
CA LYS A 66 23.81 31.71 -31.43
C LYS A 66 23.06 30.40 -31.16
N ALA A 67 21.85 30.50 -30.60
CA ALA A 67 20.92 29.39 -30.46
C ALA A 67 19.88 29.40 -31.59
N THR A 68 19.82 28.27 -32.30
CA THR A 68 18.86 27.94 -33.36
C THR A 68 17.50 27.62 -32.73
N SER A 69 16.44 28.24 -33.24
CA SER A 69 15.06 28.05 -32.80
C SER A 69 14.47 26.73 -33.32
N THR A 70 14.18 25.80 -32.42
CA THR A 70 13.35 24.62 -32.70
C THR A 70 12.03 24.79 -31.94
N SER A 71 10.91 24.77 -32.65
CA SER A 71 9.58 24.97 -32.10
C SER A 71 9.15 23.75 -31.27
N THR A 72 9.01 23.91 -29.96
CA THR A 72 8.27 22.98 -29.11
C THR A 72 6.84 23.48 -28.95
N THR A 73 5.90 22.73 -29.50
CA THR A 73 4.47 22.82 -29.28
C THR A 73 4.14 22.56 -27.81
N THR A 74 3.84 23.61 -27.06
CA THR A 74 3.28 23.52 -25.71
C THR A 74 1.84 23.01 -25.80
N LYS A 75 1.62 21.78 -25.34
CA LYS A 75 0.29 21.21 -25.08
C LYS A 75 -0.36 22.02 -23.95
N ALA A 76 -1.51 22.61 -24.24
CA ALA A 76 -2.26 23.44 -23.31
C ALA A 76 -2.61 22.65 -22.03
N THR A 77 -2.28 23.24 -20.89
CA THR A 77 -2.78 22.84 -19.58
C THR A 77 -4.28 23.10 -19.53
N SER A 78 -5.09 22.04 -19.53
CA SER A 78 -6.52 22.15 -19.27
C SER A 78 -6.71 22.42 -17.77
N THR A 79 -6.96 23.68 -17.42
CA THR A 79 -7.54 24.05 -16.13
C THR A 79 -8.90 23.38 -16.01
N THR A 80 -8.97 22.29 -15.24
CA THR A 80 -10.22 21.70 -14.79
C THR A 80 -10.86 22.67 -13.82
N SER A 81 -11.91 23.33 -14.28
CA SER A 81 -12.78 24.17 -13.45
C SER A 81 -13.45 23.30 -12.40
N THR A 82 -13.09 23.47 -11.13
CA THR A 82 -13.81 22.91 -10.00
C THR A 82 -15.19 23.57 -9.90
N THR A 83 -16.19 22.97 -10.52
CA THR A 83 -17.60 23.30 -10.28
C THR A 83 -17.98 22.81 -8.89
N THR A 84 -17.94 23.70 -7.90
CA THR A 84 -18.65 23.51 -6.63
C THR A 84 -20.14 23.48 -6.95
N VAL A 85 -20.76 22.30 -6.89
CA VAL A 85 -22.22 22.17 -6.98
C VAL A 85 -22.80 22.86 -5.74
N ALA A 86 -23.41 24.02 -5.93
CA ALA A 86 -24.15 24.70 -4.88
C ALA A 86 -25.46 23.94 -4.62
N SER A 87 -25.49 23.16 -3.55
CA SER A 87 -26.70 22.51 -3.05
C SER A 87 -27.65 23.58 -2.50
N GLY A 88 -28.84 23.73 -3.11
CA GLY A 88 -29.89 24.68 -2.73
C GLY A 88 -30.66 24.30 -1.45
N GLY A 89 -29.99 23.62 -0.51
CA GLY A 89 -30.57 23.09 0.71
C GLY A 89 -30.29 23.90 1.98
N THR A 90 -30.94 23.54 3.08
CA THR A 90 -30.63 24.11 4.41
C THR A 90 -29.16 23.85 4.73
N THR A 91 -28.41 24.92 4.98
CA THR A 91 -26.97 24.87 5.26
C THR A 91 -26.72 24.83 6.75
N CYS A 92 -25.97 23.84 7.21
CA CYS A 92 -25.48 23.71 8.59
C CYS A 92 -23.96 23.90 8.59
N THR A 93 -23.44 24.74 9.48
CA THR A 93 -22.01 24.74 9.84
C THR A 93 -21.85 24.08 11.19
N VAL A 94 -21.09 23.00 11.22
CA VAL A 94 -20.80 22.18 12.40
C VAL A 94 -19.37 22.45 12.84
N THR A 95 -19.19 22.95 14.05
CA THR A 95 -17.88 23.21 14.67
C THR A 95 -17.63 22.34 15.89
N ALA A 96 -18.64 21.59 16.36
CA ALA A 96 -18.53 20.67 17.48
C ALA A 96 -19.28 19.36 17.20
N ILE A 97 -18.72 18.24 17.68
CA ILE A 97 -19.25 16.89 17.42
C ILE A 97 -20.72 16.73 17.82
N ALA A 98 -21.14 17.40 18.91
CA ALA A 98 -22.51 17.37 19.41
C ALA A 98 -23.56 17.93 18.43
N GLN A 99 -23.14 18.71 17.43
CA GLN A 99 -24.04 19.29 16.43
C GLN A 99 -24.28 18.35 15.24
N VAL A 100 -23.44 17.32 15.04
CA VAL A 100 -23.51 16.45 13.86
C VAL A 100 -24.88 15.80 13.72
N ALA A 101 -25.42 15.20 14.79
CA ALA A 101 -26.71 14.53 14.75
C ALA A 101 -27.86 15.48 14.34
N SER A 102 -27.86 16.72 14.85
CA SER A 102 -28.85 17.72 14.45
C SER A 102 -28.68 18.19 13.00
N ALA A 103 -27.43 18.30 12.53
CA ALA A 103 -27.13 18.74 11.18
C ALA A 103 -27.52 17.67 10.15
N THR A 104 -27.17 16.40 10.37
CA THR A 104 -27.54 15.29 9.48
C THR A 104 -29.06 15.09 9.40
N ALA A 105 -29.78 15.36 10.49
CA ALA A 105 -31.23 15.27 10.52
C ALA A 105 -31.96 16.45 9.84
N SER A 106 -31.32 17.62 9.68
CA SER A 106 -32.00 18.84 9.24
C SER A 106 -31.48 19.44 7.93
N CYS A 107 -30.20 19.26 7.62
CA CYS A 107 -29.51 19.93 6.52
C CYS A 107 -29.15 18.96 5.38
N THR A 108 -29.05 19.51 4.17
CA THR A 108 -28.54 18.81 2.97
C THR A 108 -27.28 19.50 2.41
N ALA A 109 -26.84 20.59 3.03
CA ALA A 109 -25.51 21.16 2.87
C ALA A 109 -24.87 21.29 4.26
N ILE A 110 -23.84 20.50 4.55
CA ILE A 110 -23.20 20.45 5.87
C ILE A 110 -21.73 20.83 5.69
N VAL A 111 -21.25 21.80 6.45
CA VAL A 111 -19.83 22.16 6.53
C VAL A 111 -19.30 21.72 7.89
N LEU A 112 -18.34 20.79 7.91
CA LEU A 112 -17.61 20.40 9.12
C LEU A 112 -16.36 21.27 9.22
N SER A 113 -16.35 22.24 10.12
CA SER A 113 -15.29 23.26 10.21
C SER A 113 -14.43 23.09 11.46
N ASN A 114 -13.16 22.77 11.25
CA ASN A 114 -12.16 22.57 12.32
C ASN A 114 -12.63 21.61 13.42
N LEU A 115 -13.25 20.50 13.02
CA LEU A 115 -13.93 19.61 13.94
C LEU A 115 -12.91 18.80 14.75
N ALA A 116 -12.98 18.92 16.07
CA ALA A 116 -12.23 18.04 16.98
C ALA A 116 -13.17 16.94 17.49
N VAL A 117 -12.87 15.70 17.12
CA VAL A 117 -13.60 14.51 17.57
C VAL A 117 -12.98 14.01 18.88
N PRO A 118 -13.74 13.99 20.00
CA PRO A 118 -13.21 13.59 21.29
C PRO A 118 -12.95 12.08 21.37
N SER A 119 -12.25 11.66 22.43
CA SER A 119 -11.93 10.25 22.65
C SER A 119 -13.20 9.41 22.73
N SER A 120 -13.13 8.18 22.25
CA SER A 120 -14.24 7.22 22.30
C SER A 120 -15.52 7.74 21.63
N THR A 121 -15.38 8.45 20.52
CA THR A 121 -16.49 9.00 19.75
C THR A 121 -16.26 8.81 18.26
N THR A 122 -17.27 8.30 17.57
CA THR A 122 -17.31 8.21 16.10
C THR A 122 -17.94 9.48 15.51
N LEU A 123 -17.34 10.02 14.44
CA LEU A 123 -17.99 11.00 13.57
C LEU A 123 -19.05 10.28 12.73
N ASN A 124 -20.28 10.26 13.23
CA ASN A 124 -21.36 9.51 12.58
C ASN A 124 -22.10 10.34 11.53
N LEU A 125 -21.81 10.05 10.27
CA LEU A 125 -22.49 10.54 9.05
C LEU A 125 -23.17 9.37 8.30
N SER A 126 -23.53 8.29 9.00
CA SER A 126 -24.08 7.06 8.40
C SER A 126 -25.49 7.18 7.80
N LYS A 127 -26.21 8.24 8.15
CA LYS A 127 -27.63 8.45 7.81
C LYS A 127 -27.88 9.81 7.17
N LEU A 128 -27.01 10.21 6.25
CA LEU A 128 -27.22 11.44 5.48
C LEU A 128 -28.48 11.31 4.62
N LYS A 129 -29.23 12.41 4.49
CA LYS A 129 -30.37 12.45 3.57
C LYS A 129 -29.89 12.34 2.13
N THR A 130 -30.74 11.79 1.26
CA THR A 130 -30.46 11.71 -0.17
C THR A 130 -30.05 13.08 -0.74
N GLY A 131 -29.00 13.12 -1.55
CA GLY A 131 -28.51 14.37 -2.15
C GLY A 131 -27.70 15.28 -1.22
N THR A 132 -27.39 14.84 0.00
CA THR A 132 -26.66 15.68 0.96
C THR A 132 -25.21 15.89 0.53
N THR A 133 -24.74 17.14 0.59
CA THR A 133 -23.33 17.49 0.46
C THR A 133 -22.73 17.74 1.84
N VAL A 134 -21.64 17.06 2.17
CA VAL A 134 -20.79 17.32 3.35
C VAL A 134 -19.45 17.85 2.89
N THR A 135 -19.05 19.02 3.39
CA THR A 135 -17.75 19.64 3.11
C THR A 135 -16.90 19.68 4.37
N PHE A 136 -15.75 19.00 4.35
CA PHE A 136 -14.71 19.15 5.37
C PHE A 136 -13.95 20.45 5.13
N ALA A 137 -13.83 21.30 6.15
CA ALA A 137 -13.16 22.59 6.09
C ALA A 137 -12.21 22.77 7.28
N GLY A 138 -11.05 23.38 7.02
CA GLY A 138 -10.00 23.49 8.04
C GLY A 138 -9.43 22.13 8.43
N LYS A 139 -9.07 21.94 9.70
CA LYS A 139 -8.47 20.69 10.19
C LYS A 139 -9.45 19.89 11.05
N THR A 140 -9.84 18.70 10.60
CA THR A 140 -10.52 17.70 11.44
C THR A 140 -9.48 16.84 12.16
N THR A 141 -9.69 16.57 13.46
CA THR A 141 -8.77 15.79 14.30
C THR A 141 -9.51 14.79 15.17
N PHE A 142 -8.82 13.72 15.56
CA PHE A 142 -9.35 12.66 16.42
C PHE A 142 -8.47 12.51 17.66
N ALA A 143 -9.08 12.57 18.84
CA ALA A 143 -8.38 12.27 20.07
C ALA A 143 -8.10 10.76 20.19
N PHE A 144 -7.02 10.41 20.88
CA PHE A 144 -6.68 9.02 21.16
C PHE A 144 -7.81 8.30 21.91
N THR A 145 -8.03 7.03 21.56
CA THR A 145 -8.94 6.12 22.27
C THR A 145 -8.33 4.72 22.27
N ASP A 146 -8.40 4.05 23.41
CA ASP A 146 -8.00 2.64 23.58
C ASP A 146 -9.23 1.75 23.33
N TRP A 147 -9.75 1.84 22.11
CA TRP A 147 -11.00 1.18 21.69
C TRP A 147 -10.91 0.79 20.22
N ASP A 148 -11.30 -0.45 19.94
CA ASP A 148 -11.56 -0.99 18.61
C ASP A 148 -12.93 -0.50 18.09
N SER A 149 -12.92 0.62 17.36
CA SER A 149 -14.09 1.22 16.72
C SER A 149 -13.72 2.03 15.51
N ASP A 150 -14.66 2.19 14.60
CA ASP A 150 -14.51 3.07 13.45
C ASP A 150 -14.58 4.56 13.86
N LEU A 151 -13.69 5.38 13.30
CA LEU A 151 -13.60 6.80 13.66
C LEU A 151 -14.57 7.68 12.86
N ILE A 152 -14.88 7.31 11.61
CA ILE A 152 -15.84 8.01 10.76
C ILE A 152 -16.76 6.99 10.08
N ASP A 153 -18.07 7.14 10.26
CA ASP A 153 -19.07 6.40 9.49
C ASP A 153 -19.69 7.32 8.45
N ILE A 154 -19.74 6.91 7.19
CA ILE A 154 -20.37 7.66 6.10
C ILE A 154 -21.39 6.77 5.40
N GLY A 155 -22.61 7.27 5.24
CA GLY A 155 -23.65 6.54 4.52
C GLY A 155 -24.82 7.42 4.08
N GLY A 156 -25.42 7.01 2.96
CA GLY A 156 -26.50 7.74 2.30
C GLY A 156 -26.58 7.42 0.81
N GLU A 157 -27.61 7.95 0.16
CA GLU A 157 -27.88 7.79 -1.28
C GLU A 157 -27.62 9.11 -2.01
N ASP A 158 -26.98 9.06 -3.18
CA ASP A 158 -26.66 10.26 -3.99
C ASP A 158 -25.96 11.38 -3.20
N ILE A 159 -25.13 11.02 -2.23
CA ILE A 159 -24.45 12.00 -1.37
C ILE A 159 -23.14 12.46 -1.98
N THR A 160 -22.70 13.66 -1.60
CA THR A 160 -21.36 14.17 -1.93
C THR A 160 -20.59 14.43 -0.64
N ILE A 161 -19.40 13.85 -0.52
CA ILE A 161 -18.44 14.17 0.54
C ILE A 161 -17.23 14.83 -0.10
N GLN A 162 -16.85 16.01 0.37
CA GLN A 162 -15.77 16.76 -0.26
C GLN A 162 -14.87 17.51 0.72
N GLY A 163 -13.63 17.74 0.33
CA GLY A 163 -12.71 18.64 1.02
C GLY A 163 -12.77 20.05 0.44
N ALA A 164 -12.82 21.06 1.31
CA ALA A 164 -12.55 22.43 0.93
C ALA A 164 -11.03 22.62 0.66
N ALA A 165 -10.68 23.66 -0.10
CA ALA A 165 -9.28 23.97 -0.36
C ALA A 165 -8.49 24.13 0.96
N GLY A 166 -7.38 23.41 1.09
CA GLY A 166 -6.53 23.41 2.27
C GLY A 166 -7.11 22.68 3.49
N SER A 167 -8.26 22.00 3.35
CA SER A 167 -8.76 21.13 4.42
C SER A 167 -7.89 19.90 4.62
N VAL A 168 -7.84 19.40 5.86
CA VAL A 168 -7.11 18.19 6.24
C VAL A 168 -7.93 17.40 7.25
N ILE A 169 -8.00 16.09 7.06
CA ILE A 169 -8.51 15.14 8.04
C ILE A 169 -7.30 14.40 8.61
N ASP A 170 -6.94 14.68 9.86
CA ASP A 170 -5.78 14.08 10.51
C ASP A 170 -6.23 13.01 11.50
N GLY A 171 -5.93 11.75 11.18
CA GLY A 171 -6.34 10.59 11.97
C GLY A 171 -5.55 10.39 13.27
N ASN A 172 -4.50 11.19 13.50
CA ASN A 172 -3.67 11.12 14.71
C ASN A 172 -2.98 9.74 14.93
N GLY A 173 -2.71 9.00 13.85
CA GLY A 173 -2.19 7.64 13.85
C GLY A 173 -0.92 7.46 14.69
N GLN A 174 -0.09 8.49 14.82
CA GLN A 174 1.11 8.49 15.67
C GLN A 174 0.83 8.10 17.12
N ALA A 175 -0.39 8.32 17.63
CA ALA A 175 -0.78 7.93 18.97
C ALA A 175 -1.00 6.42 19.14
N TRP A 176 -1.19 5.67 18.04
CA TRP A 176 -1.44 4.22 18.04
C TRP A 176 -0.29 3.41 17.45
N TRP A 177 0.47 3.99 16.53
CA TRP A 177 1.51 3.29 15.78
C TRP A 177 2.59 2.66 16.67
N ASP A 178 2.71 1.34 16.59
CA ASP A 178 3.63 0.51 17.36
C ASP A 178 4.33 -0.54 16.48
N GLY A 179 4.28 -0.36 15.16
CA GLY A 179 4.83 -1.29 14.17
C GLY A 179 4.10 -2.62 14.02
N GLN A 180 2.98 -2.83 14.72
CA GLN A 180 2.23 -4.10 14.68
C GLN A 180 0.86 -3.99 14.02
N GLY A 181 0.34 -2.78 13.82
CA GLY A 181 -0.92 -2.58 13.08
C GLY A 181 -2.08 -3.34 13.72
N SER A 182 -2.88 -4.02 12.90
CA SER A 182 -3.98 -4.91 13.33
C SER A 182 -3.51 -6.33 13.71
N ASN A 183 -2.23 -6.66 13.52
CA ASN A 183 -1.69 -7.98 13.84
C ASN A 183 -1.35 -8.17 15.33
N GLY A 184 -1.38 -7.11 16.14
CA GLY A 184 -1.09 -7.16 17.57
C GLY A 184 -0.78 -5.79 18.17
N GLY A 185 -0.15 -5.81 19.35
CA GLY A 185 0.25 -4.59 20.07
C GLY A 185 -0.90 -3.93 20.84
N ALA A 186 -0.91 -2.60 20.89
CA ALA A 186 -1.98 -1.84 21.52
C ALA A 186 -3.28 -1.94 20.70
N THR A 187 -4.45 -1.80 21.36
CA THR A 187 -5.73 -1.72 20.66
C THR A 187 -5.79 -0.44 19.82
N LYS A 188 -6.29 -0.57 18.60
CA LYS A 188 -6.38 0.52 17.61
C LYS A 188 -7.76 0.48 16.96
N PRO A 189 -8.29 1.63 16.52
CA PRO A 189 -9.40 1.67 15.56
C PRO A 189 -9.08 0.80 14.34
N ASP A 190 -9.94 -0.17 14.02
CA ASP A 190 -9.71 -1.07 12.88
C ASP A 190 -9.77 -0.31 11.55
N HIS A 191 -10.84 0.45 11.31
CA HIS A 191 -10.96 1.31 10.12
C HIS A 191 -11.10 2.79 10.50
N PHE A 192 -10.46 3.66 9.72
CA PHE A 192 -10.58 5.09 9.90
C PHE A 192 -11.92 5.62 9.37
N ILE A 193 -12.31 5.17 8.17
CA ILE A 193 -13.53 5.58 7.49
C ILE A 193 -14.27 4.34 6.99
N VAL A 194 -15.51 4.15 7.46
CA VAL A 194 -16.43 3.16 6.90
C VAL A 194 -17.39 3.85 5.95
N LEU A 195 -17.46 3.38 4.71
CA LEU A 195 -18.23 3.96 3.62
C LEU A 195 -19.30 2.99 3.11
N LYS A 196 -20.57 3.36 3.33
CA LYS A 196 -21.77 2.60 2.94
C LYS A 196 -22.72 3.48 2.11
N THR A 197 -22.43 3.62 0.83
CA THR A 197 -23.13 4.56 -0.07
C THR A 197 -23.92 3.87 -1.17
N THR A 198 -24.98 4.51 -1.63
CA THR A 198 -25.79 4.05 -2.77
C THR A 198 -26.00 5.15 -3.82
N GLY A 199 -26.57 4.77 -4.97
CA GLY A 199 -26.99 5.70 -6.02
C GLY A 199 -25.82 6.15 -6.88
N THR A 200 -25.59 7.45 -6.94
CA THR A 200 -24.51 8.12 -7.69
C THR A 200 -23.65 8.96 -6.74
N SER A 201 -23.27 8.36 -5.61
CA SER A 201 -22.53 9.06 -4.56
C SER A 201 -21.11 9.43 -5.00
N LEU A 202 -20.59 10.53 -4.46
CA LEU A 202 -19.30 11.12 -4.83
C LEU A 202 -18.47 11.46 -3.59
N LEU A 203 -17.25 10.95 -3.53
CA LEU A 203 -16.21 11.40 -2.59
C LEU A 203 -15.13 12.10 -3.39
N GLN A 204 -14.81 13.35 -3.04
CA GLN A 204 -13.84 14.11 -3.82
C GLN A 204 -12.92 15.04 -3.02
N ASN A 205 -11.69 15.20 -3.49
CA ASN A 205 -10.76 16.24 -3.01
C ASN A 205 -10.49 16.20 -1.49
N LEU A 206 -10.51 15.02 -0.88
CA LEU A 206 -10.15 14.86 0.54
C LEU A 206 -8.64 14.71 0.67
N HIS A 207 -8.07 15.42 1.64
CA HIS A 207 -6.71 15.18 2.11
C HIS A 207 -6.79 14.54 3.49
N ILE A 208 -6.44 13.26 3.55
CA ILE A 208 -6.40 12.46 4.77
C ILE A 208 -4.95 12.17 5.08
N GLN A 209 -4.56 12.32 6.35
CA GLN A 209 -3.21 12.00 6.79
C GLN A 209 -3.22 11.25 8.11
N ASN A 210 -2.16 10.46 8.31
CA ASN A 210 -1.84 9.81 9.58
C ASN A 210 -3.01 9.01 10.16
N TRP A 211 -3.54 8.02 9.45
CA TRP A 211 -4.61 7.19 9.99
C TRP A 211 -4.04 6.00 10.81
N PRO A 212 -4.80 5.42 11.76
CA PRO A 212 -4.25 4.44 12.70
C PRO A 212 -3.87 3.10 12.07
N VAL A 213 -4.82 2.46 11.37
CA VAL A 213 -4.69 1.13 10.74
C VAL A 213 -5.28 1.19 9.33
N HIS A 214 -6.43 0.61 9.00
CA HIS A 214 -6.97 0.66 7.63
C HIS A 214 -7.64 2.03 7.38
N CYS A 215 -7.49 2.63 6.19
CA CYS A 215 -8.06 3.95 5.91
C CYS A 215 -9.55 3.88 5.55
N PHE A 216 -9.89 3.27 4.41
CA PHE A 216 -11.27 3.15 3.95
C PHE A 216 -11.75 1.70 3.97
N GLU A 217 -12.82 1.41 4.70
CA GLU A 217 -13.69 0.25 4.45
C GLU A 217 -14.84 0.65 3.52
N ILE A 218 -14.76 0.29 2.25
CA ILE A 218 -15.84 0.45 1.28
C ILE A 218 -16.64 -0.84 1.27
N THR A 219 -17.75 -0.84 2.00
CA THR A 219 -18.53 -2.04 2.26
C THR A 219 -20.01 -1.84 1.94
N SER A 220 -20.63 -2.85 1.33
CA SER A 220 -22.05 -2.79 0.95
C SER A 220 -22.42 -1.54 0.14
N ALA A 221 -21.47 -1.00 -0.63
CA ALA A 221 -21.63 0.22 -1.40
C ALA A 221 -22.05 -0.12 -2.84
N SER A 222 -22.86 0.74 -3.45
CA SER A 222 -23.30 0.60 -4.83
C SER A 222 -23.34 1.95 -5.54
N GLY A 223 -22.56 2.11 -6.61
CA GLY A 223 -22.56 3.33 -7.39
C GLY A 223 -21.89 4.49 -6.63
N THR A 224 -20.57 4.44 -6.57
CA THR A 224 -19.78 5.46 -5.86
C THR A 224 -18.52 5.78 -6.64
N THR A 225 -18.30 7.08 -6.86
CA THR A 225 -17.05 7.61 -7.42
C THR A 225 -16.22 8.25 -6.31
N ILE A 226 -14.95 7.89 -6.24
CA ILE A 226 -13.95 8.42 -5.32
C ILE A 226 -12.85 9.02 -6.17
N THR A 227 -12.61 10.34 -6.07
CA THR A 227 -11.70 11.03 -6.99
C THR A 227 -10.91 12.18 -6.36
N GLY A 228 -9.66 12.38 -6.78
CA GLY A 228 -8.85 13.52 -6.33
C GLY A 228 -8.43 13.43 -4.87
N LEU A 229 -8.35 12.23 -4.30
CA LEU A 229 -7.96 12.04 -2.90
C LEU A 229 -6.43 12.06 -2.75
N THR A 230 -5.97 12.52 -1.59
CA THR A 230 -4.60 12.33 -1.12
C THR A 230 -4.65 11.63 0.23
N LEU A 231 -4.16 10.39 0.29
CA LEU A 231 -4.00 9.62 1.51
C LEU A 231 -2.50 9.59 1.85
N ASP A 232 -2.09 10.33 2.87
CA ASP A 232 -0.68 10.45 3.28
C ASP A 232 -0.42 9.86 4.67
N ASN A 233 0.11 8.64 4.68
CA ASN A 233 0.64 7.98 5.89
C ASN A 233 2.17 7.96 5.92
N SER A 234 2.85 8.82 5.16
CA SER A 234 4.32 8.80 5.05
C SER A 234 5.04 9.03 6.38
N ALA A 235 4.40 9.72 7.33
CA ALA A 235 4.92 9.88 8.69
C ALA A 235 5.11 8.54 9.41
N GLY A 236 4.37 7.49 9.01
CA GLY A 236 4.45 6.14 9.53
C GLY A 236 5.62 5.31 8.98
N ASN A 237 6.34 5.80 7.96
CA ASN A 237 7.48 5.08 7.36
C ASN A 237 8.66 4.95 8.31
N ALA A 238 8.93 5.99 9.09
CA ALA A 238 10.03 5.99 10.04
C ALA A 238 9.65 5.15 11.28
N PRO A 239 10.60 4.44 11.90
CA PRO A 239 10.37 3.79 13.17
C PRO A 239 10.12 4.81 14.28
N ASN A 240 9.42 4.39 15.33
CA ASN A 240 9.24 5.15 16.56
C ASN A 240 9.70 4.34 17.79
N ALA A 241 9.49 4.88 18.98
CA ALA A 241 9.93 4.24 20.23
C ALA A 241 9.20 2.91 20.55
N ALA A 242 8.03 2.68 19.95
CA ALA A 242 7.20 1.49 20.17
C ALA A 242 7.40 0.41 19.09
N SER A 243 7.89 0.77 17.90
CA SER A 243 7.94 -0.12 16.73
C SER A 243 9.17 -1.03 16.64
N GLY A 244 10.09 -0.98 17.61
CA GLY A 244 11.26 -1.87 17.65
C GLY A 244 12.18 -1.75 16.42
N GLY A 245 12.20 -0.59 15.77
CA GLY A 245 13.00 -0.35 14.55
C GLY A 245 12.29 -0.67 13.23
N LEU A 246 11.07 -1.21 13.27
CA LEU A 246 10.19 -1.35 12.11
C LEU A 246 9.49 -0.02 11.80
N PRO A 247 8.94 0.18 10.59
CA PRO A 247 8.03 1.30 10.32
C PRO A 247 6.98 1.45 11.42
N ALA A 248 6.69 2.68 11.85
CA ALA A 248 5.76 2.92 12.94
C ALA A 248 4.33 2.46 12.58
N ALA A 249 3.88 2.78 11.36
CA ALA A 249 2.58 2.37 10.86
C ALA A 249 2.67 1.00 10.17
N HIS A 250 1.62 0.20 10.32
CA HIS A 250 1.49 -1.14 9.75
C HIS A 250 0.01 -1.47 9.55
N ASN A 251 -0.32 -2.31 8.55
CA ASN A 251 -1.70 -2.55 8.09
C ASN A 251 -2.43 -1.25 7.76
N SER A 252 -1.72 -0.34 7.10
CA SER A 252 -2.21 0.99 6.76
C SER A 252 -2.88 1.04 5.40
N ASP A 253 -3.81 0.13 5.12
CA ASP A 253 -4.44 -0.03 3.82
C ASP A 253 -5.12 1.28 3.35
N GLY A 254 -5.03 1.57 2.05
CA GLY A 254 -5.65 2.76 1.45
C GLY A 254 -7.15 2.59 1.26
N PHE A 255 -7.52 1.59 0.45
CA PHE A 255 -8.91 1.26 0.16
C PHE A 255 -9.17 -0.25 0.25
N ASP A 256 -9.93 -0.65 1.27
CA ASP A 256 -10.46 -2.00 1.40
C ASP A 256 -11.88 -2.05 0.83
N VAL A 257 -12.06 -2.80 -0.25
CA VAL A 257 -13.37 -2.96 -0.91
C VAL A 257 -13.94 -4.34 -0.62
N SER A 258 -15.17 -4.39 -0.12
CA SER A 258 -15.89 -5.63 0.16
C SER A 258 -17.39 -5.50 -0.15
N GLY A 259 -18.01 -6.57 -0.63
CA GLY A 259 -19.47 -6.65 -0.84
C GLY A 259 -20.06 -5.48 -1.64
N SER A 260 -19.28 -4.86 -2.53
CA SER A 260 -19.62 -3.59 -3.17
C SER A 260 -19.68 -3.73 -4.69
N THR A 261 -20.42 -2.85 -5.36
CA THR A 261 -20.55 -2.85 -6.81
C THR A 261 -20.56 -1.46 -7.43
N ASN A 262 -20.16 -1.34 -8.70
CA ASN A 262 -20.12 -0.08 -9.42
C ASN A 262 -19.29 0.98 -8.68
N ILE A 263 -18.07 0.62 -8.29
CA ILE A 263 -17.15 1.50 -7.57
C ILE A 263 -16.10 2.01 -8.55
N LEU A 264 -15.87 3.32 -8.56
CA LEU A 264 -14.79 3.96 -9.31
C LEU A 264 -13.88 4.69 -8.33
N ILE A 265 -12.61 4.27 -8.24
CA ILE A 265 -11.55 4.98 -7.53
C ILE A 265 -10.62 5.57 -8.60
N THR A 266 -10.47 6.89 -8.65
CA THR A 266 -9.67 7.54 -9.69
C THR A 266 -8.87 8.75 -9.21
N ASP A 267 -7.82 9.12 -9.93
CA ASP A 267 -7.07 10.36 -9.74
C ASP A 267 -6.61 10.58 -8.29
N THR A 268 -6.13 9.52 -7.65
CA THR A 268 -5.87 9.49 -6.21
C THR A 268 -4.43 9.09 -5.93
N THR A 269 -3.83 9.69 -4.90
CA THR A 269 -2.50 9.31 -4.39
C THR A 269 -2.63 8.64 -3.03
N VAL A 270 -1.96 7.50 -2.86
CA VAL A 270 -1.90 6.74 -1.62
C VAL A 270 -0.43 6.52 -1.25
N ILE A 271 -0.04 7.01 -0.07
CA ILE A 271 1.28 6.80 0.52
C ILE A 271 1.08 6.06 1.84
N ASN A 272 1.48 4.80 1.92
CA ASN A 272 1.18 3.94 3.06
C ASN A 272 2.19 2.79 3.25
N GLN A 273 1.84 1.83 4.11
CA GLN A 273 2.68 0.71 4.52
C GLN A 273 1.99 -0.66 4.32
N ASP A 274 0.82 -0.69 3.67
CA ASP A 274 0.12 -1.92 3.28
C ASP A 274 -0.60 -1.72 1.93
N ASP A 275 -1.65 -2.48 1.59
CA ASP A 275 -2.28 -2.42 0.27
C ASP A 275 -2.72 -1.01 -0.10
N CYS A 276 -2.41 -0.60 -1.33
CA CYS A 276 -2.91 0.65 -1.87
C CYS A 276 -4.43 0.56 -2.10
N VAL A 277 -4.84 -0.57 -2.69
CA VAL A 277 -6.23 -1.02 -2.82
C VAL A 277 -6.25 -2.53 -2.61
N ALA A 278 -7.16 -3.02 -1.77
CA ALA A 278 -7.46 -4.43 -1.60
C ALA A 278 -8.94 -4.69 -1.89
N VAL A 279 -9.24 -5.51 -2.90
CA VAL A 279 -10.62 -5.92 -3.22
C VAL A 279 -10.84 -7.35 -2.73
N THR A 280 -11.65 -7.52 -1.70
CA THR A 280 -11.88 -8.81 -1.04
C THR A 280 -13.19 -9.49 -1.46
N SER A 281 -14.16 -8.73 -1.95
CA SER A 281 -15.40 -9.21 -2.58
C SER A 281 -16.11 -8.06 -3.30
N GLY A 282 -16.94 -8.38 -4.29
CA GLY A 282 -17.71 -7.39 -5.05
C GLY A 282 -17.55 -7.53 -6.56
N SER A 283 -18.19 -6.62 -7.31
CA SER A 283 -18.13 -6.66 -8.77
C SER A 283 -18.24 -5.31 -9.46
N ASN A 284 -17.72 -5.19 -10.69
CA ASN A 284 -17.69 -3.93 -11.44
C ASN A 284 -16.99 -2.81 -10.66
N ILE A 285 -15.70 -3.03 -10.38
CA ILE A 285 -14.85 -2.11 -9.62
C ILE A 285 -13.75 -1.63 -10.55
N THR A 286 -13.58 -0.33 -10.68
CA THR A 286 -12.51 0.28 -11.48
C THR A 286 -11.61 1.14 -10.60
N VAL A 287 -10.31 0.92 -10.71
CA VAL A 287 -9.25 1.71 -10.09
C VAL A 287 -8.39 2.28 -11.21
N SER A 288 -8.42 3.60 -11.42
CA SER A 288 -7.78 4.24 -12.57
C SER A 288 -6.94 5.44 -12.16
N ASN A 289 -5.78 5.67 -12.78
CA ASN A 289 -4.96 6.84 -12.49
C ASN A 289 -4.64 7.03 -10.99
N VAL A 290 -4.28 5.93 -10.32
CA VAL A 290 -3.87 5.94 -8.92
C VAL A 290 -2.34 5.87 -8.83
N VAL A 291 -1.78 6.63 -7.88
CA VAL A 291 -0.36 6.55 -7.51
C VAL A 291 -0.25 5.90 -6.15
N CYS A 292 0.37 4.72 -6.10
CA CYS A 292 0.67 3.98 -4.89
C CYS A 292 2.15 4.13 -4.55
N ASP A 293 2.49 4.57 -3.34
CA ASP A 293 3.87 4.76 -2.88
C ASP A 293 4.09 4.13 -1.50
N GLY A 294 5.09 3.25 -1.37
CA GLY A 294 5.49 2.65 -0.09
C GLY A 294 4.76 1.34 0.29
N GLY A 295 3.49 1.20 -0.10
CA GLY A 295 2.59 0.11 0.34
C GLY A 295 2.84 -1.28 -0.25
N HIS A 296 1.78 -2.08 -0.38
CA HIS A 296 1.82 -3.47 -0.86
C HIS A 296 1.23 -3.69 -2.26
N GLY A 297 0.85 -2.62 -2.95
CA GLY A 297 0.43 -2.64 -4.35
C GLY A 297 -1.08 -2.67 -4.56
N LEU A 298 -1.49 -3.07 -5.76
CA LEU A 298 -2.88 -3.16 -6.20
C LEU A 298 -3.34 -4.62 -6.12
N SER A 299 -4.13 -4.93 -5.10
CA SER A 299 -4.40 -6.30 -4.66
C SER A 299 -5.85 -6.72 -4.85
N ILE A 300 -6.04 -7.94 -5.33
CA ILE A 300 -7.24 -8.75 -5.08
C ILE A 300 -6.97 -9.64 -3.86
N GLY A 301 -7.88 -9.61 -2.90
CA GLY A 301 -7.88 -10.47 -1.72
C GLY A 301 -7.39 -9.81 -0.43
N SER A 302 -7.19 -10.57 0.64
CA SER A 302 -7.25 -12.03 0.64
C SER A 302 -8.66 -12.56 0.41
N ILE A 303 -8.81 -13.47 -0.56
CA ILE A 303 -10.09 -14.11 -0.90
C ILE A 303 -10.27 -15.37 -0.08
N GLY A 304 -11.48 -15.60 0.44
CA GLY A 304 -11.82 -16.82 1.16
C GLY A 304 -11.81 -16.65 2.68
N GLY A 305 -12.67 -17.43 3.37
CA GLY A 305 -12.79 -17.38 4.84
C GLY A 305 -13.62 -16.20 5.38
N LYS A 306 -14.27 -15.44 4.51
CA LYS A 306 -15.15 -14.29 4.83
C LYS A 306 -16.61 -14.63 4.50
N SER A 307 -17.53 -13.72 4.84
CA SER A 307 -18.96 -13.86 4.54
C SER A 307 -19.25 -13.84 3.04
N ASN A 308 -18.46 -13.09 2.26
CA ASN A 308 -18.46 -13.07 0.80
C ASN A 308 -17.02 -13.24 0.31
N ASN A 309 -16.82 -14.17 -0.63
CA ASN A 309 -15.49 -14.55 -1.15
C ASN A 309 -15.46 -14.50 -2.68
N ASP A 310 -16.40 -13.78 -3.29
CA ASP A 310 -16.54 -13.69 -4.73
C ASP A 310 -16.18 -12.28 -5.21
N VAL A 311 -15.24 -12.24 -6.15
CA VAL A 311 -14.78 -11.04 -6.84
C VAL A 311 -14.95 -11.26 -8.34
N SER A 312 -15.59 -10.30 -9.02
CA SER A 312 -15.63 -10.29 -10.48
C SER A 312 -15.48 -8.90 -11.10
N ASP A 313 -15.07 -8.83 -12.37
CA ASP A 313 -15.14 -7.61 -13.19
C ASP A 313 -14.41 -6.43 -12.53
N VAL A 314 -13.13 -6.64 -12.20
CA VAL A 314 -12.29 -5.61 -11.58
C VAL A 314 -11.23 -5.15 -12.57
N LEU A 315 -11.14 -3.84 -12.77
CA LEU A 315 -10.16 -3.20 -13.66
C LEU A 315 -9.25 -2.28 -12.85
N PHE A 316 -7.95 -2.59 -12.83
CA PHE A 316 -6.90 -1.67 -12.42
C PHE A 316 -6.23 -1.10 -13.67
N THR A 317 -6.21 0.22 -13.85
CA THR A 317 -5.66 0.80 -15.07
C THR A 317 -4.93 2.13 -14.90
N ASN A 318 -4.01 2.42 -15.83
CA ASN A 318 -3.32 3.71 -15.96
C ASN A 318 -2.67 4.20 -14.66
N SER A 319 -2.12 3.29 -13.86
CA SER A 319 -1.69 3.57 -12.48
C SER A 319 -0.19 3.34 -12.29
N VAL A 320 0.36 3.93 -11.24
CA VAL A 320 1.78 3.82 -10.88
C VAL A 320 1.90 3.20 -9.50
N VAL A 321 2.73 2.16 -9.37
CA VAL A 321 3.08 1.54 -8.09
C VAL A 321 4.58 1.68 -7.88
N LYS A 322 5.00 2.34 -6.81
CA LYS A 322 6.41 2.63 -6.56
C LYS A 322 6.81 2.42 -5.10
N ASN A 323 8.06 2.01 -4.89
CA ASN A 323 8.63 1.76 -3.56
C ASN A 323 7.77 0.79 -2.72
N SER A 324 7.03 -0.09 -3.39
CA SER A 324 6.06 -0.98 -2.75
C SER A 324 6.57 -2.41 -2.67
N GLN A 325 5.98 -3.20 -1.78
CA GLN A 325 6.27 -4.63 -1.68
C GLN A 325 5.93 -5.38 -2.98
N ASN A 326 4.76 -5.08 -3.55
CA ASN A 326 4.29 -5.73 -4.76
C ASN A 326 3.74 -4.72 -5.76
N GLY A 327 3.70 -5.09 -7.04
CA GLY A 327 2.99 -4.35 -8.08
C GLY A 327 1.52 -4.77 -8.14
N ALA A 328 1.18 -5.67 -9.08
CA ALA A 328 -0.13 -6.30 -9.18
C ALA A 328 -0.17 -7.58 -8.35
N ARG A 329 -1.24 -7.79 -7.57
CA ARG A 329 -1.32 -8.94 -6.66
C ARG A 329 -2.69 -9.61 -6.63
N ILE A 330 -2.71 -10.95 -6.57
CA ILE A 330 -3.85 -11.78 -6.18
C ILE A 330 -3.40 -12.70 -5.05
N LYS A 331 -4.09 -12.64 -3.90
CA LYS A 331 -3.85 -13.51 -2.75
C LYS A 331 -5.12 -14.22 -2.33
N THR A 332 -5.10 -15.54 -2.23
CA THR A 332 -6.25 -16.33 -1.74
C THR A 332 -5.89 -17.16 -0.54
N ASN A 333 -6.77 -17.21 0.47
CA ASN A 333 -6.54 -17.90 1.72
C ASN A 333 -6.52 -19.43 1.52
N SER A 334 -5.49 -20.08 2.06
CA SER A 334 -5.30 -21.52 1.95
C SER A 334 -6.45 -22.29 2.62
N GLY A 335 -6.96 -23.32 1.96
CA GLY A 335 -8.02 -24.20 2.47
C GLY A 335 -9.42 -23.59 2.47
N THR A 336 -9.62 -22.45 1.79
CA THR A 336 -10.91 -21.75 1.72
C THR A 336 -11.53 -21.84 0.32
N THR A 337 -12.74 -21.30 0.17
CA THR A 337 -13.51 -21.30 -1.08
C THR A 337 -13.92 -19.90 -1.51
N GLY A 338 -14.07 -19.68 -2.80
CA GLY A 338 -14.48 -18.40 -3.39
C GLY A 338 -14.18 -18.34 -4.89
N THR A 339 -14.39 -17.18 -5.49
CA THR A 339 -14.12 -16.97 -6.92
C THR A 339 -13.44 -15.63 -7.19
N VAL A 340 -12.52 -15.63 -8.14
CA VAL A 340 -11.83 -14.45 -8.67
C VAL A 340 -11.94 -14.53 -10.18
N THR A 341 -12.82 -13.73 -10.78
CA THR A 341 -13.16 -13.86 -12.21
C THR A 341 -13.07 -12.54 -12.96
N ASN A 342 -12.53 -12.55 -14.17
CA ASN A 342 -12.48 -11.36 -15.04
C ASN A 342 -11.80 -10.16 -14.36
N ILE A 343 -10.52 -10.32 -14.05
CA ILE A 343 -9.69 -9.28 -13.45
C ILE A 343 -8.68 -8.79 -14.46
N GLU A 344 -8.59 -7.48 -14.63
CA GLU A 344 -7.67 -6.85 -15.55
C GLU A 344 -6.75 -5.85 -14.84
N TRP A 345 -5.44 -5.99 -15.07
CA TRP A 345 -4.48 -4.90 -14.88
C TRP A 345 -4.01 -4.42 -16.25
N SER A 346 -4.19 -3.13 -16.56
CA SER A 346 -3.76 -2.54 -17.82
C SER A 346 -2.99 -1.23 -17.67
N ASN A 347 -1.91 -1.05 -18.40
CA ASN A 347 -1.08 0.17 -18.36
C ASN A 347 -0.59 0.52 -16.94
N ILE A 348 0.01 -0.46 -16.26
CA ILE A 348 0.55 -0.29 -14.91
C ILE A 348 2.06 -0.08 -14.99
N GLN A 349 2.54 1.01 -14.39
CA GLN A 349 3.98 1.26 -14.24
C GLN A 349 4.42 0.87 -12.83
N VAL A 350 5.44 0.03 -12.73
CA VAL A 350 6.02 -0.38 -11.45
C VAL A 350 7.44 0.13 -11.28
N SER A 351 7.85 0.52 -10.08
CA SER A 351 9.25 0.90 -9.83
C SER A 351 9.69 0.60 -8.41
N ASN A 352 10.95 0.15 -8.26
CA ASN A 352 11.53 -0.16 -6.96
C ASN A 352 10.68 -1.14 -6.12
N ILE A 353 10.15 -2.19 -6.77
CA ILE A 353 9.34 -3.21 -6.10
C ILE A 353 10.23 -4.13 -5.26
N SER A 354 9.91 -4.33 -3.97
CA SER A 354 10.82 -4.99 -3.02
C SER A 354 10.64 -6.50 -2.90
N THR A 355 9.48 -7.06 -3.26
CA THR A 355 9.21 -8.51 -3.19
C THR A 355 8.75 -9.10 -4.52
N TYR A 356 7.62 -8.66 -5.08
CA TYR A 356 7.04 -9.26 -6.29
C TYR A 356 6.51 -8.21 -7.27
N GLY A 357 7.09 -8.13 -8.47
CA GLY A 357 6.52 -7.28 -9.53
C GLY A 357 5.06 -7.65 -9.82
N ILE A 358 4.81 -8.94 -10.04
CA ILE A 358 3.47 -9.55 -10.09
C ILE A 358 3.43 -10.75 -9.14
N ASP A 359 2.40 -10.83 -8.31
CA ASP A 359 2.16 -11.92 -7.35
C ASP A 359 0.76 -12.53 -7.57
N ILE A 360 0.67 -13.82 -7.86
CA ILE A 360 -0.60 -14.56 -7.88
C ILE A 360 -0.42 -15.83 -7.08
N GLN A 361 -0.97 -15.91 -5.87
CA GLN A 361 -0.74 -17.04 -4.97
C GLN A 361 -1.99 -17.52 -4.24
N GLN A 362 -2.12 -18.84 -4.09
CA GLN A 362 -3.28 -19.52 -3.49
C GLN A 362 -2.99 -20.24 -2.17
N ASP A 363 -2.01 -19.77 -1.44
CA ASP A 363 -1.42 -20.42 -0.26
C ASP A 363 -1.35 -19.48 0.96
N TYR A 364 -2.09 -18.36 0.93
CA TYR A 364 -1.99 -17.27 1.91
C TYR A 364 -2.62 -17.64 3.26
N LEU A 365 -2.04 -17.15 4.35
CA LEU A 365 -2.61 -17.11 5.70
C LEU A 365 -2.23 -15.77 6.34
N ASN A 366 -2.94 -15.34 7.39
CA ASN A 366 -2.60 -14.11 8.13
C ASN A 366 -1.20 -14.15 8.79
N GLY A 367 -0.54 -15.31 8.83
CA GLY A 367 0.87 -15.48 9.23
C GLY A 367 1.88 -15.58 8.08
N GLY A 368 1.44 -15.34 6.84
CA GLY A 368 2.25 -15.45 5.63
C GLY A 368 1.90 -16.65 4.74
N PRO A 369 2.47 -16.70 3.52
CA PRO A 369 2.27 -17.79 2.58
C PRO A 369 2.83 -19.13 3.10
N THR A 370 2.12 -20.22 2.82
CA THR A 370 2.49 -21.58 3.28
C THR A 370 3.45 -22.31 2.34
N GLY A 371 3.64 -21.81 1.12
CA GLY A 371 4.36 -22.45 0.03
C GLY A 371 3.59 -23.58 -0.64
N THR A 372 2.38 -23.92 -0.17
CA THR A 372 1.56 -25.01 -0.71
C THR A 372 0.18 -24.50 -1.10
N PRO A 373 -0.08 -24.25 -2.39
CA PRO A 373 -1.35 -23.69 -2.83
C PRO A 373 -2.48 -24.72 -2.71
N THR A 374 -3.66 -24.21 -2.36
CA THR A 374 -4.91 -24.97 -2.39
C THR A 374 -5.77 -24.54 -3.57
N ASN A 375 -6.81 -25.30 -3.88
CA ASN A 375 -7.60 -25.13 -5.11
C ASN A 375 -9.10 -24.86 -4.85
N GLY A 376 -9.47 -24.46 -3.63
CA GLY A 376 -10.87 -24.17 -3.29
C GLY A 376 -11.35 -22.79 -3.78
N VAL A 377 -10.44 -21.82 -3.94
CA VAL A 377 -10.73 -20.56 -4.62
C VAL A 377 -10.41 -20.72 -6.11
N ILE A 378 -11.37 -20.42 -6.98
CA ILE A 378 -11.19 -20.52 -8.44
C ILE A 378 -10.80 -19.16 -9.01
N ILE A 379 -9.67 -19.09 -9.71
CA ILE A 379 -9.15 -17.90 -10.37
C ILE A 379 -9.25 -18.12 -11.89
N ASN A 380 -10.08 -17.32 -12.56
CA ASN A 380 -10.38 -17.51 -13.98
C ASN A 380 -10.48 -16.19 -14.73
N GLY A 381 -9.82 -16.08 -15.89
CA GLY A 381 -9.91 -14.88 -16.72
C GLY A 381 -9.12 -13.72 -16.10
N ILE A 382 -7.79 -13.86 -16.07
CA ILE A 382 -6.90 -12.80 -15.58
C ILE A 382 -6.15 -12.20 -16.76
N THR A 383 -6.37 -10.92 -17.00
CA THR A 383 -5.73 -10.17 -18.08
C THR A 383 -4.69 -9.23 -17.49
N MET A 384 -3.47 -9.28 -18.03
CA MET A 384 -2.41 -8.34 -17.68
C MET A 384 -1.84 -7.74 -18.95
N SER A 385 -2.00 -6.43 -19.15
CA SER A 385 -1.56 -5.76 -20.37
C SER A 385 -0.71 -4.53 -20.07
N ASN A 386 0.41 -4.39 -20.77
CA ASN A 386 1.30 -3.22 -20.67
C ASN A 386 1.74 -2.92 -19.22
N ILE A 387 2.15 -3.97 -18.48
CA ILE A 387 2.71 -3.82 -17.13
C ILE A 387 4.23 -3.76 -17.25
N THR A 388 4.84 -2.63 -16.93
CA THR A 388 6.28 -2.41 -17.18
C THR A 388 6.99 -1.72 -16.02
N GLY A 389 8.28 -2.01 -15.86
CA GLY A 389 9.14 -1.24 -14.97
C GLY A 389 10.21 -2.05 -14.25
N THR A 390 10.47 -1.72 -12.98
CA THR A 390 11.63 -2.23 -12.23
C THR A 390 11.27 -2.80 -10.87
N ALA A 391 11.91 -3.92 -10.54
CA ALA A 391 11.97 -4.50 -9.21
C ALA A 391 13.41 -4.39 -8.64
N THR A 392 13.53 -4.45 -7.32
CA THR A 392 14.83 -4.52 -6.64
C THR A 392 15.52 -5.85 -6.88
N SER A 393 16.85 -5.91 -6.71
CA SER A 393 17.62 -7.14 -6.96
C SER A 393 17.28 -8.32 -6.05
N SER A 394 16.58 -8.09 -4.93
CA SER A 394 16.10 -9.14 -4.03
C SER A 394 14.70 -9.66 -4.37
N ALA A 395 13.93 -8.87 -5.11
CA ALA A 395 12.56 -9.19 -5.53
C ALA A 395 12.56 -10.21 -6.68
N GLN A 396 11.45 -10.90 -6.89
CA GLN A 396 11.17 -11.61 -8.15
C GLN A 396 10.36 -10.69 -9.06
N ASN A 397 10.58 -10.76 -10.38
CA ASN A 397 9.74 -10.00 -11.29
C ASN A 397 8.33 -10.59 -11.29
N TYR A 398 8.23 -11.93 -11.29
CA TYR A 398 6.98 -12.66 -11.33
C TYR A 398 6.95 -13.84 -10.35
N PHE A 399 5.86 -13.98 -9.61
CA PHE A 399 5.57 -15.11 -8.75
C PHE A 399 4.14 -15.61 -8.99
N ILE A 400 3.98 -16.85 -9.43
CA ILE A 400 2.67 -17.46 -9.71
C ILE A 400 2.59 -18.85 -9.07
N LEU A 401 1.77 -18.99 -8.03
CA LEU A 401 1.58 -20.21 -7.26
C LEU A 401 0.09 -20.58 -7.20
N CYS A 402 -0.38 -21.24 -8.25
CA CYS A 402 -1.74 -21.72 -8.40
C CYS A 402 -1.96 -23.11 -7.80
N GLY A 403 -3.14 -23.35 -7.26
CA GLY A 403 -3.61 -24.69 -6.90
C GLY A 403 -3.86 -25.54 -8.14
N SER A 404 -3.86 -26.87 -7.96
CA SER A 404 -4.11 -27.79 -9.07
C SER A 404 -5.52 -27.60 -9.64
N GLY A 405 -5.60 -27.14 -10.90
CA GLY A 405 -6.85 -26.97 -11.63
C GLY A 405 -7.69 -25.75 -11.21
N SER A 406 -7.19 -24.88 -10.33
CA SER A 406 -7.93 -23.70 -9.85
C SER A 406 -7.62 -22.42 -10.62
N CYS A 407 -6.56 -22.39 -11.43
CA CYS A 407 -6.26 -21.26 -12.32
C CYS A 407 -6.54 -21.62 -13.78
N SER A 408 -7.16 -20.70 -14.52
CA SER A 408 -7.42 -20.85 -15.95
C SER A 408 -7.55 -19.50 -16.67
N ASN A 409 -7.31 -19.51 -17.99
CA ASN A 409 -7.54 -18.38 -18.89
C ASN A 409 -6.80 -17.10 -18.46
N PHE A 410 -5.46 -17.16 -18.38
CA PHE A 410 -4.64 -15.96 -18.12
C PHE A 410 -4.07 -15.44 -19.45
N ASP A 411 -4.22 -14.14 -19.72
CA ASP A 411 -3.72 -13.50 -20.94
C ASP A 411 -2.78 -12.34 -20.62
N PHE A 412 -1.47 -12.54 -20.80
CA PHE A 412 -0.43 -11.61 -20.33
C PHE A 412 0.34 -11.04 -21.51
N VAL A 413 0.03 -9.80 -21.90
CA VAL A 413 0.56 -9.14 -23.11
C VAL A 413 1.39 -7.92 -22.73
N ASN A 414 2.62 -7.82 -23.27
CA ASN A 414 3.51 -6.69 -23.01
C ASN A 414 3.81 -6.49 -21.50
N VAL A 415 4.04 -7.60 -20.79
CA VAL A 415 4.48 -7.60 -19.40
C VAL A 415 6.01 -7.65 -19.38
N ALA A 416 6.65 -6.60 -18.85
CA ALA A 416 8.10 -6.45 -18.84
C ALA A 416 8.58 -5.73 -17.57
N ILE A 417 8.75 -6.50 -16.50
CA ILE A 417 9.38 -6.07 -15.25
C ILE A 417 10.80 -6.63 -15.21
N THR A 418 11.77 -5.80 -14.82
CA THR A 418 13.20 -6.16 -14.82
C THR A 418 13.88 -5.80 -13.50
N GLY A 419 15.08 -6.34 -13.28
CA GLY A 419 15.92 -6.02 -12.13
C GLY A 419 15.82 -7.02 -10.97
N GLY A 420 14.73 -7.79 -10.89
CA GLY A 420 14.57 -8.89 -9.94
C GLY A 420 15.48 -10.09 -10.22
N LYS A 421 15.54 -11.01 -9.25
CA LYS A 421 16.11 -12.35 -9.37
C LYS A 421 15.18 -13.29 -10.16
N ASP A 422 15.59 -14.55 -10.28
CA ASP A 422 14.84 -15.63 -10.94
C ASP A 422 13.38 -15.68 -10.49
N ASP A 423 12.49 -15.86 -11.47
CA ASP A 423 11.04 -15.91 -11.25
C ASP A 423 10.60 -17.32 -10.82
N SER A 424 9.43 -17.45 -10.21
CA SER A 424 8.88 -18.75 -9.81
C SER A 424 7.40 -18.87 -10.15
N CYS A 425 7.09 -19.72 -11.13
CA CYS A 425 5.72 -19.95 -11.57
C CYS A 425 5.41 -21.43 -11.76
N ASN A 426 4.22 -21.85 -11.33
CA ASN A 426 3.68 -23.19 -11.60
C ASN A 426 2.50 -23.19 -12.59
N PHE A 427 2.14 -22.02 -13.13
CA PHE A 427 1.10 -21.84 -14.12
C PHE A 427 1.61 -20.94 -15.25
N THR A 428 1.28 -21.32 -16.48
CA THR A 428 1.69 -20.58 -17.69
C THR A 428 0.45 -19.92 -18.31
N PRO A 429 0.46 -18.60 -18.52
CA PRO A 429 -0.59 -17.90 -19.25
C PRO A 429 -0.86 -18.51 -20.64
N THR A 430 -2.11 -18.49 -21.06
CA THR A 430 -2.56 -19.10 -22.33
C THR A 430 -2.11 -18.32 -23.56
N SER A 431 -1.78 -17.04 -23.40
CA SER A 431 -1.41 -16.14 -24.50
C SER A 431 -0.46 -15.04 -24.05
N GLY A 432 0.25 -14.48 -25.03
CA GLY A 432 1.18 -13.38 -24.87
C GLY A 432 2.66 -13.79 -24.89
N ASN A 433 3.53 -12.79 -24.71
CA ASN A 433 4.99 -12.94 -24.71
C ASN A 433 5.58 -13.19 -23.31
N PHE A 434 4.72 -13.34 -22.30
CA PHE A 434 5.11 -13.57 -20.93
C PHE A 434 5.89 -14.87 -20.77
N LYS A 435 7.03 -14.78 -20.09
CA LYS A 435 7.84 -15.93 -19.68
C LYS A 435 8.22 -15.72 -18.23
N CYS A 436 7.90 -16.71 -17.41
CA CYS A 436 8.40 -16.82 -16.05
C CYS A 436 9.55 -17.82 -16.10
N THR A 437 10.78 -17.34 -15.94
CA THR A 437 12.01 -18.11 -16.18
C THR A 437 12.99 -18.01 -15.04
#